data_AF-A0A6I9Z7S7-F1
#
_entry.id   AF-A0A6I9Z7S7-F1
#
_cell.length_a   1.000
_cell.length_b   1.000
_cell.length_c   1.000
_cell.angle_alpha   90.00
_cell.angle_beta   90.00
_cell.angle_gamma   90.00
#
_symmetry.space_group_name_H-M   'P 1'
#
loop_
_entity.id
_entity.type
_entity.pdbx_description
1 polymer ?
#
loop_
_entity_poly.entity_id
_entity_poly.type
_entity_poly.pdbx_seq_one_letter_code
_entity_poly.pdbx_strand_id
1 'polypeptide(L)'
;MSRHQLLPTLLLQIQKIHTTGQHLKSKTGAEHRWLQRHFRDPFVKRAKERNYRCRSAFKLLEIDDKHHLFRPGLHVLDCGSAPGAWAQVAVERVNAAGSGEWMLVCNLL
;
A
#
# COMPACT_ATOMS: atom_id res chain seq x y z
N MET A 1 1.98 21.83 -56.77
CA MET A 1 1.30 21.64 -55.47
C MET A 1 1.08 20.16 -55.26
N SER A 2 1.91 19.51 -54.46
CA SER A 2 1.50 18.46 -53.52
C SER A 2 2.74 17.96 -52.79
N ARG A 3 2.72 18.21 -51.49
CA ARG A 3 3.83 18.05 -50.56
C ARG A 3 4.07 16.56 -50.30
N HIS A 4 5.34 16.23 -50.17
CA HIS A 4 5.86 14.97 -49.67
C HIS A 4 5.08 14.48 -48.44
N GLN A 5 4.54 13.27 -48.53
CA GLN A 5 4.04 12.53 -47.37
C GLN A 5 5.26 12.04 -46.57
N LEU A 6 5.57 12.74 -45.48
CA LEU A 6 6.48 12.23 -44.45
C LEU A 6 5.66 11.32 -43.53
N LEU A 7 5.95 10.03 -43.59
CA LEU A 7 5.51 9.05 -42.60
C LEU A 7 6.09 9.44 -41.23
N PRO A 8 5.28 9.64 -40.18
CA PRO A 8 5.80 9.65 -38.82
C PRO A 8 6.06 8.20 -38.38
N THR A 9 6.84 8.04 -37.32
CA THR A 9 7.10 6.78 -36.60
C THR A 9 8.20 5.88 -37.14
N LEU A 10 9.39 6.45 -37.34
CA LEU A 10 10.63 5.74 -37.00
C LEU A 10 11.11 6.21 -35.61
N LEU A 11 10.45 5.77 -34.54
CA LEU A 11 11.05 5.73 -33.19
C LEU A 11 10.26 4.86 -32.21
N LEU A 12 10.00 3.61 -32.57
CA LEU A 12 9.58 2.58 -31.61
C LEU A 12 10.46 1.34 -31.80
N GLN A 13 11.76 1.55 -31.68
CA GLN A 13 12.70 0.48 -31.39
C GLN A 13 13.64 0.97 -30.30
N ILE A 14 13.73 0.15 -29.25
CA ILE A 14 14.66 0.26 -28.12
C ILE A 14 14.16 1.17 -26.98
N GLN A 15 13.11 0.74 -26.27
CA GLN A 15 13.22 0.77 -24.82
C GLN A 15 14.08 -0.44 -24.43
N LYS A 16 15.39 -0.21 -24.32
CA LYS A 16 16.31 -1.09 -23.59
C LYS A 16 15.65 -1.37 -22.25
N ILE A 17 15.19 -2.60 -22.05
CA ILE A 17 14.86 -3.10 -20.72
C ILE A 17 16.18 -3.06 -19.96
N HIS A 18 16.40 -2.02 -19.15
CA HIS A 18 17.48 -2.03 -18.16
C HIS A 18 17.02 -2.98 -17.05
N THR A 19 17.08 -4.28 -17.33
CA THR A 19 17.12 -5.29 -16.28
C THR A 19 18.53 -5.20 -15.72
N THR A 20 18.73 -4.37 -14.70
CA THR A 20 19.89 -4.50 -13.82
C THR A 20 19.84 -5.92 -13.27
N GLY A 21 20.73 -6.78 -13.75
CA GLY A 21 20.85 -8.15 -13.27
C GLY A 21 21.02 -8.12 -11.76
N GLN A 22 20.02 -8.59 -11.03
CA GLN A 22 20.10 -8.69 -9.58
C GLN A 22 21.08 -9.81 -9.26
N HIS A 23 22.26 -9.44 -8.75
CA HIS A 23 23.15 -10.38 -8.09
C HIS A 23 22.40 -10.94 -6.87
N LEU A 24 21.88 -12.17 -6.97
CA LEU A 24 21.14 -12.84 -5.90
C LEU A 24 22.08 -13.12 -4.73
N LYS A 25 22.18 -12.16 -3.81
CA LYS A 25 22.91 -12.33 -2.55
C LYS A 25 22.21 -13.42 -1.75
N SER A 26 22.94 -14.46 -1.36
CA SER A 26 22.43 -15.51 -0.49
C SER A 26 21.97 -14.91 0.84
N LYS A 27 20.78 -15.31 1.29
CA LYS A 27 20.18 -14.73 2.49
C LYS A 27 20.98 -15.11 3.73
N THR A 28 21.24 -14.15 4.60
CA THR A 28 21.94 -14.39 5.87
C THR A 28 21.10 -15.28 6.81
N GLY A 29 21.73 -15.90 7.80
CA GLY A 29 21.01 -16.66 8.83
C GLY A 29 20.00 -15.82 9.61
N ALA A 30 20.27 -14.52 9.79
CA ALA A 30 19.35 -13.58 10.44
C ALA A 30 18.12 -13.30 9.57
N GLU A 31 18.30 -13.11 8.26
CA GLU A 31 17.20 -12.92 7.30
C GLU A 31 16.30 -14.16 7.24
N HIS A 32 16.87 -15.36 7.24
CA HIS A 32 16.10 -16.60 7.31
C HIS A 32 15.23 -16.66 8.57
N ARG A 33 15.78 -16.35 9.75
CA ARG A 33 15.01 -16.33 11.00
C ARG A 33 13.92 -15.25 11.00
N TRP A 34 14.17 -14.09 10.38
CA TRP A 34 13.15 -13.06 10.22
C TRP A 34 12.00 -13.53 9.33
N LEU A 35 12.30 -14.13 8.17
CA LEU A 35 11.30 -14.68 7.25
C LEU A 35 10.47 -15.77 7.92
N GLN A 36 11.12 -16.71 8.62
CA GLN A 36 10.43 -17.78 9.35
C GLN A 36 9.42 -17.22 10.37
N ARG A 37 9.81 -16.19 11.15
CA ARG A 37 8.89 -15.51 12.07
C ARG A 37 7.75 -14.81 11.32
N HIS A 38 8.06 -14.11 10.23
CA HIS A 38 7.08 -13.40 9.43
C HIS A 38 6.01 -14.35 8.87
N PHE A 39 6.40 -15.50 8.31
CA PHE A 39 5.46 -16.49 7.78
C PHE A 39 4.63 -17.19 8.85
N ARG A 40 5.15 -17.29 10.08
CA ARG A 40 4.45 -17.89 11.22
C ARG A 40 3.55 -16.90 11.95
N ASP A 41 3.65 -15.61 11.67
CA ASP A 41 2.86 -14.60 12.35
C ASP A 41 1.37 -14.69 11.94
N PRO A 42 0.44 -14.88 12.90
CA PRO A 42 -0.97 -15.04 12.60
C PRO A 42 -1.59 -13.76 12.02
N PHE A 43 -1.09 -12.58 12.37
CA PHE A 43 -1.62 -11.32 11.84
C PHE A 43 -1.19 -11.06 10.40
N VAL A 44 -0.07 -11.64 9.95
CA VAL A 44 0.29 -11.62 8.53
C VAL A 44 -0.72 -12.43 7.71
N LYS A 45 -1.15 -13.60 8.22
CA LYS A 45 -2.18 -14.42 7.58
C LYS A 45 -3.55 -13.74 7.61
N ARG A 46 -3.98 -13.27 8.78
CA ARG A 46 -5.25 -12.55 8.96
C ARG A 46 -5.33 -11.28 8.11
N ALA A 47 -4.23 -10.54 7.94
CA ALA A 47 -4.22 -9.35 7.08
C ALA A 47 -4.54 -9.70 5.64
N LYS A 48 -3.98 -10.81 5.13
CA LYS A 48 -4.29 -11.31 3.79
C LYS A 48 -5.74 -11.78 3.69
N GLU A 49 -6.21 -12.54 4.67
CA GLU A 49 -7.60 -13.04 4.73
C GLU A 49 -8.63 -11.90 4.76
N ARG A 50 -8.34 -10.80 5.48
CA ARG A 50 -9.19 -9.62 5.59
C ARG A 50 -8.88 -8.51 4.60
N ASN A 51 -8.00 -8.76 3.64
CA ASN A 51 -7.63 -7.81 2.58
C ASN A 51 -7.05 -6.46 3.08
N TYR A 52 -6.36 -6.48 4.23
CA TYR A 52 -5.57 -5.35 4.72
C TYR A 52 -4.17 -5.36 4.10
N ARG A 53 -3.67 -4.17 3.71
CA ARG A 53 -2.34 -3.96 3.11
C ARG A 53 -1.20 -4.49 3.97
N CYS A 54 -1.33 -4.43 5.29
CA CYS A 54 -0.37 -5.01 6.22
C CYS A 54 -0.97 -5.32 7.60
N ARG A 55 -0.24 -6.11 8.39
CA ARG A 55 -0.63 -6.56 9.74
C ARG A 55 -0.82 -5.44 10.77
N SER A 56 -0.36 -4.21 10.51
CA SER A 56 -0.53 -3.10 11.46
C SER A 56 -1.97 -2.60 11.53
N ALA A 57 -2.84 -2.92 10.56
CA ALA A 57 -4.27 -2.63 10.61
C ALA A 57 -4.91 -3.10 11.93
N PHE A 58 -4.55 -4.30 12.39
CA PHE A 58 -5.09 -4.87 13.62
C PHE A 58 -4.75 -4.07 14.87
N LYS A 59 -3.61 -3.36 14.89
CA LYS A 59 -3.28 -2.47 16.00
C LYS A 59 -4.25 -1.31 16.08
N LEU A 60 -4.53 -0.68 14.94
CA LEU A 60 -5.44 0.46 14.89
C LEU A 60 -6.89 0.02 15.18
N LEU A 61 -7.30 -1.14 14.67
CA LEU A 61 -8.60 -1.74 15.01
C LEU A 61 -8.75 -1.96 16.52
N GLU A 62 -7.77 -2.59 17.17
CA GLU A 62 -7.81 -2.85 18.61
C GLU A 62 -7.81 -1.56 19.43
N ILE A 63 -7.01 -0.57 19.03
CA ILE A 63 -6.99 0.75 19.67
C ILE A 63 -8.35 1.43 19.53
N ASP A 64 -8.92 1.43 18.33
CA ASP A 64 -10.21 2.05 18.07
C ASP A 64 -11.36 1.33 18.82
N ASP A 65 -11.34 0.00 18.88
CA ASP A 65 -12.33 -0.78 19.63
C ASP A 65 -12.30 -0.45 21.13
N LYS A 66 -11.10 -0.14 21.67
CA LYS A 66 -10.92 0.20 23.09
C LYS A 66 -11.19 1.66 23.41
N HIS A 67 -10.84 2.57 22.50
CA HIS A 67 -10.81 4.01 22.77
C HIS A 67 -11.82 4.83 21.96
N HIS A 68 -12.53 4.20 21.02
CA HIS A 68 -13.54 4.82 20.15
C HIS A 68 -13.00 6.08 19.46
N LEU A 69 -11.83 5.96 18.82
CA LEU A 69 -11.12 7.05 18.17
C LEU A 69 -11.90 7.57 16.97
N PHE A 70 -12.49 6.66 16.20
CA PHE A 70 -13.24 7.00 14.99
C PHE A 70 -14.73 7.10 15.28
N ARG A 71 -15.36 8.07 14.62
CA ARG A 71 -16.81 8.25 14.56
C ARG A 71 -17.18 8.59 13.12
N PRO A 72 -18.40 8.24 12.67
CA PRO A 72 -18.82 8.62 11.34
C PRO A 72 -18.78 10.13 11.12
N GLY A 73 -18.25 10.58 9.98
CA GLY A 73 -18.10 12.02 9.66
C GLY A 73 -16.92 12.73 10.34
N LEU A 74 -15.91 11.99 10.83
CA LEU A 74 -14.66 12.61 11.27
C LEU A 74 -13.70 12.80 10.11
N HIS A 75 -13.01 13.94 10.07
CA HIS A 75 -11.93 14.16 9.12
C HIS A 75 -10.65 13.58 9.71
N VAL A 76 -9.99 12.70 8.97
CA VAL A 76 -8.77 12.01 9.42
C VAL A 76 -7.62 12.37 8.49
N LEU A 77 -6.52 12.83 9.09
CA LEU A 77 -5.23 13.04 8.44
C LEU A 77 -4.28 11.94 8.88
N ASP A 78 -3.80 11.15 7.92
CA ASP A 78 -2.75 10.15 8.15
C ASP A 78 -1.45 10.63 7.49
N CYS A 79 -0.40 10.86 8.30
CA CYS A 79 0.89 11.43 7.87
C CYS A 79 1.99 10.37 7.67
N GLY A 80 1.67 9.08 7.73
CA GLY A 80 2.70 8.03 7.68
C GLY A 80 2.17 6.65 7.32
N SER A 81 1.04 6.58 6.60
CA SER A 81 0.30 5.34 6.43
C SER A 81 1.01 4.25 5.63
N ALA A 82 2.07 4.54 4.86
CA ALA A 82 2.71 3.56 3.95
C ALA A 82 2.91 2.20 4.66
N PRO A 83 2.26 1.10 4.20
CA PRO A 83 1.66 0.82 2.89
C PRO A 83 0.15 1.13 2.69
N GLY A 84 -0.52 1.74 3.66
CA GLY A 84 -1.89 2.26 3.61
C GLY A 84 -2.90 1.55 4.52
N ALA A 85 -2.46 0.62 5.38
CA ALA A 85 -3.38 -0.23 6.13
C ALA A 85 -4.14 0.52 7.25
N TRP A 86 -3.55 1.57 7.82
CA TRP A 86 -4.21 2.42 8.80
C TRP A 86 -5.26 3.31 8.14
N ALA A 87 -4.96 3.85 6.96
CA ALA A 87 -5.94 4.55 6.14
C ALA A 87 -7.13 3.66 5.78
N GLN A 88 -6.92 2.37 5.42
CA GLN A 88 -8.03 1.43 5.18
C GLN A 88 -8.98 1.33 6.38
N VAL A 89 -8.43 1.12 7.57
CA VAL A 89 -9.23 1.02 8.81
C VAL A 89 -9.96 2.33 9.09
N ALA A 90 -9.29 3.47 8.96
CA ALA A 90 -9.91 4.76 9.20
C ALA A 90 -11.07 5.03 8.23
N VAL A 91 -10.93 4.67 6.94
CA VAL A 91 -12.02 4.78 5.95
C VAL A 91 -13.20 3.90 6.35
N GLU A 92 -12.93 2.65 6.70
CA GLU A 92 -13.98 1.70 7.13
C GLU A 92 -14.77 2.22 8.33
N ARG A 93 -14.10 2.88 9.29
CA ARG A 93 -14.74 3.36 10.53
C ARG A 93 -15.46 4.71 10.36
N VAL A 94 -14.88 5.64 9.61
CA VAL A 94 -15.42 7.00 9.41
C VAL A 94 -16.54 7.03 8.37
N ASN A 95 -16.45 6.21 7.33
CA ASN A 95 -17.46 6.22 6.27
C ASN A 95 -18.63 5.26 6.54
N ALA A 96 -18.74 4.70 7.75
CA ALA A 96 -19.78 3.75 8.11
C ALA A 96 -21.21 4.31 7.97
N ALA A 97 -21.41 5.63 8.01
CA ALA A 97 -22.71 6.28 7.81
C ALA A 97 -22.99 6.75 6.37
N GLY A 98 -22.07 6.52 5.42
CA GLY A 98 -22.24 6.94 4.02
C GLY A 98 -22.19 8.44 3.77
N SER A 99 -21.90 9.26 4.78
CA SER A 99 -21.60 10.69 4.64
C SER A 99 -20.22 10.82 4.01
N GLY A 100 -20.17 11.10 2.70
CA GLY A 100 -18.92 11.25 1.95
C GLY A 100 -18.10 12.44 2.41
N GLU A 101 -17.38 12.30 3.51
CA GLU A 101 -16.41 13.28 3.97
C GLU A 101 -14.97 12.85 3.72
N TRP A 102 -14.16 13.87 3.46
CA TRP A 102 -12.86 13.76 2.83
C TRP A 102 -11.83 13.19 3.81
N MET A 103 -11.22 12.07 3.43
CA MET A 103 -9.96 11.64 4.03
C MET A 103 -8.81 12.24 3.24
N LEU A 104 -8.06 13.12 3.88
CA LEU A 104 -6.76 13.55 3.37
C LEU A 104 -5.73 12.50 3.79
N VAL A 105 -5.46 11.56 2.87
CA VAL A 105 -4.32 10.64 3.02
C VAL A 105 -3.07 11.35 2.50
N CYS A 106 -2.27 11.91 3.41
CA CYS A 106 -0.95 12.41 3.04
C CYS A 106 0.04 11.24 3.13
N ASN A 107 0.27 10.58 1.99
CA ASN A 107 1.42 9.71 1.85
C ASN A 107 2.67 10.59 1.62
N LEU A 108 3.43 10.87 2.67
CA LEU A 108 4.83 11.26 2.54
C LEU A 108 5.67 10.04 2.93
N LEU A 109 5.95 9.18 1.96
CA LEU A 109 7.11 8.27 1.82
C LEU A 109 6.97 7.50 0.50
#